data_AF-A0A2N1UWW8-F1
#
_entry.id   AF-A0A2N1UWW8-F1
#
_cell.length_a   1.000
_cell.length_b   1.000
_cell.length_c   1.000
_cell.angle_alpha   90.00
_cell.angle_beta   90.00
_cell.angle_gamma   90.00
#
_symmetry.space_group_name_H-M   'P 1'
#
loop_
_entity.id
_entity.type
_entity.pdbx_description
1 polymer ?
#
loop_
_entity_poly.entity_id
_entity_poly.type
_entity_poly.pdbx_seq_one_letter_code
_entity_poly.pdbx_strand_id
1 'polypeptide(L)'
;YGDTDPAAVLHQTVPYKFVKDASQAYVAIRMPFVDISNIGLYRDQEQLVVRVANFKRHISLPRAFKGLQPVKATYKDDYLQVHFQ
;
A
#
# COMPACT_ATOMS: atom_id res chain seq x y z
N TYR A 1 30.08 -22.86 8.03
CA TYR A 1 29.15 -21.84 8.57
C TYR A 1 29.92 -20.53 8.59
N GLY A 2 29.63 -19.57 7.70
CA GLY A 2 30.40 -18.31 7.72
C GLY A 2 30.42 -17.36 6.50
N ASP A 3 29.72 -17.62 5.39
CA ASP A 3 29.92 -16.82 4.15
C ASP A 3 28.67 -16.12 3.61
N THR A 4 27.79 -15.62 4.48
CA THR A 4 26.71 -14.72 4.04
C THR A 4 26.75 -13.44 4.84
N ASP A 5 27.08 -12.34 4.17
CA ASP A 5 27.12 -10.99 4.75
C ASP A 5 25.75 -10.67 5.39
N PRO A 6 25.68 -10.47 6.72
CA PRO A 6 24.44 -10.14 7.40
C PRO A 6 23.91 -8.73 7.03
N ALA A 7 24.71 -7.91 6.34
CA ALA A 7 24.32 -6.61 5.81
C ALA A 7 23.77 -6.66 4.37
N ALA A 8 23.67 -7.85 3.76
CA ALA A 8 23.03 -7.99 2.47
C ALA A 8 21.54 -7.60 2.57
N VAL A 9 21.18 -6.45 1.99
CA VAL A 9 19.79 -6.00 1.85
C VAL A 9 19.08 -6.95 0.88
N LEU A 10 18.63 -8.10 1.38
CA LEU A 10 18.17 -9.21 0.56
C LEU A 10 16.80 -8.99 -0.11
N HIS A 11 16.06 -7.92 0.20
CA HIS A 11 14.82 -7.58 -0.51
C HIS A 11 14.53 -6.07 -0.52
N GLN A 12 14.94 -5.38 -1.58
CA GLN A 12 14.39 -4.06 -1.95
C GLN A 12 13.03 -4.20 -2.66
N THR A 13 12.16 -5.13 -2.24
CA THR A 13 10.83 -5.24 -2.82
C THR A 13 9.99 -4.09 -2.30
N VAL A 14 9.86 -3.01 -3.07
CA VAL A 14 9.03 -1.86 -2.72
C VAL A 14 7.59 -2.35 -2.54
N PRO A 15 7.08 -2.46 -1.31
CA PRO A 15 5.87 -3.24 -1.03
C PRO A 15 4.58 -2.47 -1.33
N TYR A 16 4.71 -1.19 -1.71
CA TYR A 16 3.66 -0.35 -2.23
C TYR A 16 4.22 0.74 -3.15
N LYS A 17 3.50 1.11 -4.20
CA LYS A 17 3.86 2.18 -5.14
C LYS A 17 2.81 3.28 -5.12
N PHE A 18 3.25 4.52 -5.01
CA PHE A 18 2.40 5.70 -5.20
C PHE A 18 2.38 6.07 -6.67
N VAL A 19 1.19 6.28 -7.22
CA VAL A 19 0.97 6.76 -8.57
C VAL A 19 0.06 7.97 -8.49
N LYS A 20 0.54 9.13 -8.97
CA LYS A 20 -0.26 10.33 -9.09
C LYS A 20 0.07 10.98 -10.43
N ASP A 21 -0.92 11.03 -11.31
CA ASP A 21 -0.87 11.76 -12.57
C ASP A 21 -2.06 12.75 -12.65
N ALA A 22 -2.21 13.44 -13.79
CA ALA A 22 -3.27 14.44 -13.98
C ALA A 22 -4.69 13.86 -13.92
N SER A 23 -4.85 12.54 -14.11
CA SER A 23 -6.14 11.84 -14.23
C SER A 23 -6.44 10.89 -13.08
N GLN A 24 -5.42 10.40 -12.37
CA GLN A 24 -5.59 9.41 -11.30
C GLN A 24 -4.56 9.59 -10.18
N ALA A 25 -4.99 9.34 -8.95
CA ALA A 25 -4.14 9.23 -7.77
C ALA A 25 -4.46 7.91 -7.06
N TYR A 26 -3.50 7.00 -6.99
CA TYR A 26 -3.67 5.73 -6.29
C TYR A 26 -2.39 5.19 -5.64
N VAL A 27 -2.57 4.30 -4.68
CA VAL A 27 -1.50 3.53 -4.05
C VAL A 27 -1.71 2.07 -4.36
N ALA A 28 -0.74 1.42 -5.03
CA ALA A 28 -0.75 -0.01 -5.29
C ALA A 28 0.03 -0.73 -4.20
N ILE A 29 -0.60 -1.63 -3.46
CA ILE A 29 0.00 -2.35 -2.32
C ILE A 29 0.04 -3.82 -2.67
N ARG A 30 1.24 -4.41 -2.69
CA ARG A 30 1.40 -5.84 -3.02
C ARG A 30 0.83 -6.68 -1.89
N MET A 31 -0.20 -7.47 -2.16
CA MET A 31 -0.88 -8.34 -1.19
C MET A 31 -1.29 -9.67 -1.84
N PRO A 32 -0.32 -10.52 -2.20
CA PRO A 32 -0.63 -11.83 -2.73
C PRO A 32 -1.26 -12.66 -1.60
N PHE A 33 -2.30 -13.42 -1.91
CA PHE A 33 -3.00 -14.33 -0.99
C PHE A 33 -3.93 -13.69 0.05
N VAL A 34 -4.37 -12.44 -0.15
CA VAL A 34 -5.31 -11.77 0.74
C VAL A 34 -6.74 -11.82 0.19
N ASP A 35 -7.69 -12.27 1.01
CA ASP A 35 -9.11 -12.17 0.71
C ASP A 35 -9.59 -10.73 0.90
N ILE A 36 -9.81 -10.05 -0.22
CA ILE A 36 -10.26 -8.65 -0.31
C ILE A 36 -11.76 -8.46 -0.05
N SER A 37 -12.50 -9.52 0.27
CA SER A 37 -13.94 -9.44 0.51
C SER A 37 -14.32 -8.46 1.63
N ASN A 38 -13.42 -8.24 2.59
CA ASN A 38 -13.59 -7.26 3.65
C ASN A 38 -12.33 -6.41 3.83
N ILE A 39 -12.26 -5.30 3.08
CA ILE A 39 -11.21 -4.30 3.20
C ILE A 39 -11.74 -3.09 3.97
N GLY A 40 -11.08 -2.78 5.09
CA GLY A 40 -11.21 -1.51 5.80
C GLY A 40 -10.12 -0.55 5.33
N LEU A 41 -10.52 0.58 4.76
CA LEU A 41 -9.64 1.70 4.45
C LEU A 41 -9.93 2.85 5.40
N TYR A 42 -8.92 3.35 6.09
CA TYR A 42 -9.04 4.52 6.94
C TYR A 42 -7.84 5.44 6.75
N ARG A 43 -8.08 6.74 6.75
CA ARG A 43 -7.03 7.76 6.72
C ARG A 43 -6.80 8.28 8.14
N ASP A 44 -5.56 8.17 8.61
CA ASP A 44 -5.12 8.74 9.88
C ASP A 44 -4.11 9.86 9.61
N GLN A 45 -4.55 11.11 9.62
CA GLN A 45 -3.74 12.30 9.33
C GLN A 45 -2.95 12.22 8.01
N GLU A 46 -1.69 11.80 8.09
CA GLU A 46 -0.74 11.62 6.98
C GLU A 46 -0.44 10.14 6.71
N GLN A 47 -1.29 9.22 7.18
CA GLN A 47 -1.18 7.78 6.98
C GLN A 47 -2.46 7.20 6.38
N LEU A 48 -2.29 6.19 5.54
CA LEU A 48 -3.34 5.28 5.12
C LEU A 48 -3.23 4.00 5.96
N VAL A 49 -4.31 3.67 6.66
CA VAL A 49 -4.47 2.39 7.34
C VAL A 49 -5.28 1.48 6.45
N VAL A 50 -4.67 0.36 6.05
CA VAL A 50 -5.33 -0.70 5.29
C VAL A 50 -5.49 -1.90 6.22
N ARG A 51 -6.72 -2.33 6.43
CA ARG A 51 -7.07 -3.52 7.19
C ARG A 51 -7.75 -4.52 6.25
N VAL A 52 -7.21 -5.73 6.18
CA VAL A 52 -7.83 -6.83 5.43
C VAL A 52 -7.75 -8.08 6.28
N ALA A 53 -8.90 -8.64 6.65
CA ALA A 53 -8.99 -9.73 7.63
C ALA A 53 -8.15 -9.44 8.91
N ASN A 54 -7.12 -10.24 9.18
CA ASN A 54 -6.19 -10.10 10.31
C ASN A 54 -4.93 -9.26 9.98
N PHE A 55 -4.78 -8.80 8.74
CA PHE A 55 -3.67 -7.96 8.32
C PHE A 55 -4.00 -6.49 8.50
N LYS A 56 -3.14 -5.75 9.20
CA LYS A 56 -3.24 -4.29 9.34
C LYS A 56 -1.92 -3.66 8.95
N ARG A 57 -1.97 -2.73 8.00
CA ARG A 57 -0.80 -1.99 7.53
C ARG A 57 -1.01 -0.50 7.63
N HIS A 58 0.00 0.18 8.16
CA HIS A 58 0.08 1.63 8.15
C HIS A 58 1.04 2.05 7.03
N ILE A 59 0.58 2.94 6.16
CA ILE A 59 1.35 3.44 5.02
C ILE A 59 1.41 4.95 5.13
N SER A 60 2.61 5.51 5.29
CA SER A 60 2.80 6.96 5.28
C SER A 60 2.48 7.51 3.90
N LEU A 61 1.58 8.49 3.83
CA LEU A 61 1.19 9.15 2.61
C LEU A 61 2.21 10.26 2.29
N PRO A 62 2.80 10.28 1.08
CA PRO A 62 3.59 11.39 0.62
C PRO A 62 2.78 12.69 0.61
N ARG A 63 3.47 13.83 0.67
CA ARG A 63 2.83 15.17 0.61
C ARG A 63 1.88 15.33 -0.59
N ALA A 64 2.17 14.67 -1.71
CA ALA A 64 1.32 14.67 -2.90
C ALA A 64 -0.09 14.10 -2.67
N PHE A 65 -0.28 13.25 -1.65
CA PHE A 65 -1.55 12.66 -1.25
C PHE A 65 -2.16 13.32 -0.01
N LYS A 66 -1.55 14.41 0.49
CA LYS A 66 -2.08 15.19 1.61
C LYS A 66 -3.42 15.81 1.19
N GLY A 67 -4.45 15.62 2.01
CA GLY A 67 -5.81 16.14 1.77
C GLY A 67 -6.71 15.27 0.90
N LEU A 68 -6.17 14.30 0.13
CA LEU A 68 -7.00 13.41 -0.68
C LEU A 68 -7.63 12.30 0.17
N GLN A 69 -8.88 11.92 -0.09
CA GLN A 69 -9.56 10.85 0.65
C GLN A 69 -9.56 9.55 -0.17
N PRO A 70 -9.37 8.38 0.46
CA PRO A 70 -9.52 7.11 -0.22
C PRO A 70 -10.99 6.91 -0.61
N VAL A 71 -11.27 6.77 -1.91
CA VAL A 71 -12.64 6.64 -2.44
C VAL A 71 -12.97 5.23 -2.89
N LYS A 72 -11.96 4.45 -3.30
CA LYS A 72 -12.17 3.12 -3.86
C LYS A 72 -10.94 2.25 -3.67
N ALA A 73 -11.16 0.97 -3.39
CA ALA A 73 -10.14 -0.07 -3.47
C ALA A 73 -10.43 -0.97 -4.67
N THR A 74 -9.41 -1.39 -5.40
CA THR A 74 -9.53 -2.35 -6.52
C THR A 74 -8.36 -3.30 -6.46
N TYR A 75 -8.60 -4.60 -6.59
CA TYR A 75 -7.54 -5.60 -6.60
C TYR A 75 -7.25 -6.03 -8.03
N LYS A 76 -5.98 -6.00 -8.42
CA LYS A 76 -5.52 -6.37 -9.75
C LYS A 76 -4.06 -6.84 -9.68
N ASP A 77 -3.74 -7.95 -10.35
CA ASP A 77 -2.38 -8.47 -10.51
C ASP A 77 -1.60 -8.65 -9.18
N ASP A 78 -2.28 -9.12 -8.12
CA ASP A 78 -1.74 -9.21 -6.74
C ASP A 78 -1.47 -7.89 -6.02
N TYR A 79 -2.02 -6.79 -6.53
CA TYR A 79 -1.97 -5.48 -5.90
C TYR A 79 -3.36 -4.97 -5.54
N LEU A 80 -3.48 -4.48 -4.31
CA LEU A 80 -4.60 -3.61 -3.94
C LEU A 80 -4.27 -2.17 -4.33
N GLN A 81 -5.04 -1.63 -5.26
CA GLN A 81 -5.02 -0.23 -5.68
C GLN A 81 -6.04 0.55 -4.87
N VAL A 82 -5.57 1.45 -4.01
CA VAL A 82 -6.41 2.40 -3.27
C VAL A 82 -6.40 3.72 -4.01
N HIS A 83 -7.54 4.12 -4.57
CA HIS A 83 -7.72 5.36 -5.30
C HIS A 83 -8.13 6.51 -4.38
N PHE A 84 -7.67 7.71 -4.70
CA PHE A 84 -7.85 8.92 -3.93
C PHE A 84 -8.50 10.02 -4.77
N GLN A 85 -9.35 10.84 -4.16
CA GLN A 85 -9.94 12.07 -4.73
C GLN A 85 -9.83 13.24 -3.75
#